data_AF-K2R9B3-F1
#
_entry.id   AF-K2R9B3-F1
#
_cell.length_a   1.000
_cell.length_b   1.000
_cell.length_c   1.000
_cell.angle_alpha   90.00
_cell.angle_beta   90.00
_cell.angle_gamma   90.00
#
_symmetry.space_group_name_H-M   'P 1'
#
loop_
_entity.id
_entity.type
_entity.pdbx_description
1 polymer ?
#
loop_
_entity_poly.entity_id
_entity_poly.type
_entity_poly.pdbx_seq_one_letter_code
_entity_poly.pdbx_strand_id
1 'polypeptide(L)'
;MEYIMAKHGGGRLSVPASAPNYADYVYWFHWAIGTLQSAVLTPMYISMAGVTEESGNPAAAAMSGRKARALKRLDERLRQSPYLAGDELTAADIYAAFPVSTARLFYPFPLTGYDGILQWLKRCSERPAYKALIEKGEKGEDRGVVPTIMAEAPTPIWNIIQK
;
A
#
# COMPACT_ATOMS: atom_id res chain seq x y z
N MET A 1 7.22 8.16 10.95
CA MET A 1 6.52 7.23 11.85
C MET A 1 7.32 6.93 13.11
N GLU A 2 8.60 6.57 12.99
CA GLU A 2 9.43 6.15 14.14
C GLU A 2 9.43 7.13 15.31
N TYR A 3 9.60 8.44 15.05
CA TYR A 3 9.55 9.46 16.11
C TYR A 3 8.21 9.46 16.89
N ILE A 4 7.07 9.39 16.18
CA ILE A 4 5.75 9.38 16.81
C ILE A 4 5.54 8.09 17.61
N MET A 5 6.00 6.95 17.10
CA MET A 5 5.92 5.68 17.82
C MET A 5 6.82 5.66 19.06
N ALA A 6 8.05 6.13 18.94
CA ALA A 6 9.00 6.20 20.04
C ALA A 6 8.52 7.16 21.13
N LYS A 7 8.02 8.34 20.75
CA LYS A 7 7.61 9.40 21.70
C LYS A 7 6.20 9.22 22.26
N HIS A 8 5.27 8.69 21.47
CA HIS A 8 3.82 8.66 21.79
C HIS A 8 3.18 7.27 21.61
N GLY A 9 3.89 6.30 21.06
CA GLY A 9 3.36 4.98 20.76
C GLY A 9 3.26 4.07 21.99
N GLY A 10 4.18 4.19 22.95
CA GLY A 10 4.21 3.32 24.13
C GLY A 10 4.33 1.84 23.76
N GLY A 11 5.18 1.52 22.77
CA GLY A 11 5.37 0.17 22.23
C GLY A 11 4.34 -0.28 21.19
N ARG A 12 3.26 0.50 20.96
CA ARG A 12 2.27 0.21 19.91
C ARG A 12 2.86 0.38 18.51
N LEU A 13 2.32 -0.37 17.56
CA LEU A 13 2.71 -0.37 16.14
C LEU A 13 4.15 -0.84 15.86
N SER A 14 4.82 -1.38 16.87
CA SER A 14 6.13 -2.02 16.77
C SER A 14 6.07 -3.42 17.37
N VAL A 15 7.05 -4.25 17.03
CA VAL A 15 7.28 -5.53 17.70
C VAL A 15 8.52 -5.38 18.58
N PRO A 16 8.53 -5.84 19.85
CA PRO A 16 9.71 -5.78 20.69
C PRO A 16 10.79 -6.73 20.18
N ALA A 17 12.06 -6.38 20.34
CA ALA A 17 13.19 -7.17 19.84
C ALA A 17 13.28 -8.58 20.41
N SER A 18 12.66 -8.83 21.57
CA SER A 18 12.56 -10.15 22.20
C SER A 18 11.46 -11.04 21.60
N ALA A 19 10.56 -10.49 20.77
CA ALA A 19 9.45 -11.27 20.21
C ALA A 19 9.92 -12.12 19.01
N PRO A 20 9.35 -13.33 18.83
CA PRO A 20 9.75 -14.23 17.75
C PRO A 20 9.50 -13.67 16.35
N ASN A 21 8.51 -12.78 16.20
CA ASN A 21 8.15 -12.13 14.95
C ASN A 21 8.84 -10.77 14.72
N TYR A 22 9.85 -10.41 15.53
CA TYR A 22 10.57 -9.14 15.36
C TYR A 22 11.28 -9.05 14.00
N ALA A 23 11.90 -10.13 13.55
CA ALA A 23 12.57 -10.17 12.26
C ALA A 23 11.60 -9.94 11.10
N ASP A 24 10.40 -10.53 11.17
CA ASP A 24 9.32 -10.28 10.20
C ASP A 24 8.92 -8.81 10.20
N TYR A 25 8.73 -8.20 11.38
CA TYR A 25 8.40 -6.78 11.49
C TYR A 25 9.44 -5.89 10.80
N VAL A 26 10.73 -6.06 11.13
CA VAL A 26 11.81 -5.27 10.54
C VAL A 26 11.87 -5.46 9.02
N TYR A 27 11.78 -6.72 8.56
CA TYR A 27 11.77 -7.02 7.13
C TYR A 27 10.61 -6.32 6.42
N TRP A 28 9.37 -6.53 6.86
CA TRP A 28 8.20 -5.98 6.17
C TRP A 28 8.11 -4.47 6.27
N PHE A 29 8.57 -3.87 7.37
CA PHE A 29 8.64 -2.42 7.53
C PHE A 29 9.55 -1.79 6.46
N HIS A 30 10.78 -2.26 6.34
CA HIS A 30 11.71 -1.74 5.33
C HIS A 30 11.36 -2.16 3.92
N TRP A 31 10.82 -3.37 3.73
CA TRP A 31 10.38 -3.85 2.42
C TRP A 31 9.20 -3.03 1.88
N ALA A 32 8.23 -2.66 2.73
CA ALA A 32 7.11 -1.81 2.34
C ALA A 32 7.59 -0.44 1.83
N ILE A 33 8.53 0.18 2.54
CA ILE A 33 9.07 1.50 2.20
C ILE A 33 10.01 1.43 0.99
N GLY A 34 10.98 0.52 1.00
CA GLY A 34 12.06 0.49 0.00
C GLY A 34 11.71 -0.28 -1.27
N THR A 35 10.90 -1.33 -1.17
CA THR A 35 10.57 -2.22 -2.30
C THR A 35 9.18 -1.98 -2.83
N LEU A 36 8.13 -2.14 -2.01
CA LEU A 36 6.74 -2.05 -2.48
C LEU A 36 6.41 -0.65 -3.00
N GLN A 37 6.70 0.38 -2.21
CA GLN A 37 6.41 1.76 -2.62
C GLN A 37 7.17 2.13 -3.90
N SER A 38 8.44 1.78 -4.01
CA SER A 38 9.24 2.00 -5.24
C SER A 38 8.66 1.24 -6.44
N ALA A 39 8.23 -0.01 -6.25
CA ALA A 39 7.65 -0.82 -7.31
C ALA A 39 6.33 -0.25 -7.85
N VAL A 40 5.60 0.53 -7.04
CA VAL A 40 4.34 1.19 -7.44
C VAL A 40 4.56 2.61 -7.97
N LEU A 41 5.36 3.42 -7.29
CA LEU A 41 5.49 4.86 -7.60
C LEU A 41 6.53 5.15 -8.69
N THR A 42 7.58 4.34 -8.84
CA THR A 42 8.54 4.57 -9.94
C THR A 42 7.87 4.45 -11.32
N PRO A 43 6.99 3.45 -11.60
CA PRO A 43 6.17 3.41 -12.82
C PRO A 43 5.33 4.65 -13.06
N MET A 44 4.72 5.21 -12.02
CA MET A 44 3.96 6.45 -12.12
C MET A 44 4.82 7.59 -12.69
N TYR A 45 5.95 7.91 -12.06
CA TYR A 45 6.80 9.02 -12.51
C TYR A 45 7.37 8.83 -13.90
N ILE A 46 7.75 7.60 -14.25
CA ILE A 46 8.33 7.29 -15.56
C ILE A 46 7.24 7.34 -16.65
N SER A 47 6.01 6.91 -16.35
CA SER A 47 4.88 7.07 -17.28
C SER A 47 4.54 8.55 -17.54
N MET A 48 4.67 9.42 -16.54
CA MET A 48 4.52 10.87 -16.69
C MET A 48 5.60 11.50 -17.59
N ALA A 49 6.75 10.83 -17.74
CA ALA A 49 7.82 11.21 -18.66
C ALA A 49 7.66 10.61 -20.07
N GLY A 50 6.53 9.97 -20.38
CA GLY A 50 6.23 9.40 -21.70
C GLY A 50 6.74 7.98 -21.93
N VAL A 51 7.32 7.33 -20.91
CA VAL A 51 7.77 5.94 -21.00
C VAL A 51 6.67 5.01 -20.47
N THR A 52 5.87 4.50 -21.38
CA THR A 52 4.72 3.61 -21.10
C THR A 52 4.96 2.20 -21.64
N GLU A 53 4.10 1.24 -21.31
CA GLU A 53 4.17 -0.10 -21.95
C GLU A 53 3.98 0.00 -23.48
N GLU A 54 3.15 0.92 -23.95
CA GLU A 54 2.91 1.19 -25.37
C GLU A 54 4.13 1.76 -26.09
N SER A 55 5.07 2.37 -25.37
CA SER A 55 6.31 2.89 -25.95
C SER A 55 7.27 1.78 -26.44
N GLY A 56 7.00 0.51 -26.14
CA GLY A 56 7.89 -0.61 -26.45
C GLY A 56 9.22 -0.59 -25.67
N ASN A 57 9.35 0.29 -24.68
CA ASN A 57 10.58 0.46 -23.92
C ASN A 57 10.79 -0.72 -22.94
N PRO A 58 11.95 -1.43 -22.99
CA PRO A 58 12.25 -2.52 -22.06
C PRO A 58 12.17 -2.13 -20.58
N ALA A 59 12.42 -0.87 -20.25
CA ALA A 59 12.29 -0.35 -18.88
C ALA A 59 10.84 -0.43 -18.38
N ALA A 60 9.85 -0.12 -19.22
CA ALA A 60 8.43 -0.19 -18.85
C ALA A 60 8.02 -1.63 -18.51
N ALA A 61 8.42 -2.60 -19.34
CA ALA A 61 8.17 -4.02 -19.10
C ALA A 61 8.85 -4.52 -17.82
N ALA A 62 10.11 -4.16 -17.59
CA ALA A 62 10.85 -4.53 -16.39
C ALA A 62 10.18 -4.01 -15.11
N MET A 63 9.64 -2.80 -15.16
CA MET A 63 8.95 -2.16 -14.05
C MET A 63 7.58 -2.76 -13.77
N SER A 64 6.81 -3.06 -14.82
CA SER A 64 5.55 -3.81 -14.70
C SER A 64 5.78 -5.17 -14.03
N GLY A 65 6.83 -5.89 -14.44
CA GLY A 65 7.25 -7.14 -13.81
C GLY A 65 7.68 -6.96 -12.34
N ARG A 66 8.36 -5.86 -11.98
CA ARG A 66 8.70 -5.55 -10.58
C ARG A 66 7.45 -5.33 -9.72
N LYS A 67 6.49 -4.55 -10.22
CA LYS A 67 5.19 -4.32 -9.57
C LYS A 67 4.45 -5.64 -9.34
N ALA A 68 4.30 -6.45 -10.39
CA ALA A 68 3.61 -7.74 -10.29
C ALA A 68 4.25 -8.68 -9.25
N ARG A 69 5.58 -8.78 -9.21
CA ARG A 69 6.29 -9.58 -8.20
C ARG A 69 6.09 -9.04 -6.78
N ALA A 70 6.11 -7.71 -6.59
CA ALA A 70 5.88 -7.10 -5.29
C ALA A 70 4.45 -7.35 -4.79
N LEU A 71 3.43 -7.18 -5.64
CA LEU A 71 2.05 -7.46 -5.30
C LEU A 71 1.84 -8.95 -4.98
N LYS A 72 2.40 -9.85 -5.78
CA LYS A 72 2.34 -11.29 -5.51
C LYS A 72 2.94 -11.65 -4.15
N ARG A 73 4.12 -11.11 -3.84
CA ARG A 73 4.80 -11.35 -2.56
C ARG A 73 4.02 -10.82 -1.36
N LEU A 74 3.43 -9.63 -1.50
CA LEU A 74 2.58 -9.03 -0.48
C LEU A 74 1.34 -9.91 -0.24
N ASP A 75 0.68 -10.32 -1.31
CA ASP A 75 -0.53 -11.14 -1.25
C ASP A 75 -0.29 -12.52 -0.65
N GLU A 76 0.80 -13.20 -1.03
CA GLU A 76 1.20 -14.48 -0.45
C GLU A 76 1.41 -14.37 1.07
N ARG A 77 2.03 -13.28 1.55
CA ARG A 77 2.18 -13.04 2.99
C ARG A 77 0.83 -12.85 3.67
N LEU A 78 -0.03 -12.03 3.09
CA LEU A 78 -1.33 -11.68 3.69
C LEU A 78 -2.37 -12.81 3.58
N ARG A 79 -2.12 -13.84 2.76
CA ARG A 79 -2.84 -15.12 2.81
C ARG A 79 -2.39 -16.02 3.97
N GLN A 80 -1.18 -15.86 4.47
CA GLN A 80 -0.62 -16.67 5.56
C GLN A 80 -0.81 -16.05 6.95
N SER A 81 -1.02 -14.74 7.01
CA SER A 81 -1.04 -13.97 8.26
C SER A 81 -2.01 -12.79 8.13
N PRO A 82 -2.77 -12.44 9.19
CA PRO A 82 -3.72 -11.33 9.12
C PRO A 82 -3.05 -9.96 8.97
N TYR A 83 -1.81 -9.79 9.41
CA TYR A 83 -0.97 -8.61 9.20
C TYR A 83 0.44 -9.02 8.79
N LEU A 84 1.23 -8.06 8.30
CA LEU A 84 2.56 -8.35 7.74
C LEU A 84 3.53 -8.93 8.76
N ALA A 85 3.49 -8.44 10.00
CA ALA A 85 4.36 -8.91 11.06
C ALA A 85 3.77 -10.03 11.92
N GLY A 86 2.59 -10.57 11.59
CA GLY A 86 1.91 -11.60 12.38
C GLY A 86 0.46 -11.24 12.68
N ASP A 87 0.03 -11.50 13.91
CA ASP A 87 -1.38 -11.38 14.32
C ASP A 87 -1.85 -9.96 14.63
N GLU A 88 -0.90 -9.03 14.82
CA GLU A 88 -1.20 -7.65 15.20
C GLU A 88 -0.76 -6.65 14.13
N LEU A 89 -1.53 -5.57 14.01
CA LEU A 89 -1.21 -4.48 13.10
C LEU A 89 0.01 -3.69 13.60
N THR A 90 0.97 -3.50 12.70
CA THR A 90 2.19 -2.75 12.96
C THR A 90 2.35 -1.57 12.00
N ALA A 91 3.41 -0.79 12.18
CA ALA A 91 3.78 0.24 11.24
C ALA A 91 4.13 -0.32 9.85
N ALA A 92 4.53 -1.60 9.73
CA ALA A 92 4.74 -2.23 8.44
C ALA A 92 3.45 -2.24 7.60
N ASP A 93 2.31 -2.55 8.22
CA ASP A 93 1.00 -2.55 7.56
C ASP A 93 0.60 -1.13 7.13
N ILE A 94 0.84 -0.14 7.99
CA ILE A 94 0.51 1.27 7.70
C ILE A 94 1.29 1.76 6.49
N TYR A 95 2.60 1.45 6.40
CA TYR A 95 3.41 1.81 5.23
C TYR A 95 2.99 1.04 3.98
N ALA A 96 2.69 -0.25 4.10
CA ALA A 96 2.32 -1.07 2.95
C ALA A 96 0.93 -0.73 2.39
N ALA A 97 0.02 -0.17 3.20
CA ALA A 97 -1.34 0.10 2.78
C ALA A 97 -1.40 1.19 1.70
N PHE A 98 -0.59 2.24 1.82
CA PHE A 98 -0.63 3.38 0.90
C PHE A 98 -0.37 2.97 -0.58
N PRO A 99 0.70 2.22 -0.91
CA PRO A 99 0.97 1.79 -2.29
C PRO A 99 -0.16 1.01 -2.97
N VAL A 100 -0.96 0.26 -2.20
CA VAL A 100 -2.06 -0.56 -2.75
C VAL A 100 -3.45 0.01 -2.49
N SER A 101 -3.52 1.22 -1.95
CA SER A 101 -4.77 1.97 -1.77
C SER A 101 -4.69 3.33 -2.46
N THR A 102 -4.50 4.42 -1.72
CA THR A 102 -4.51 5.80 -2.23
C THR A 102 -3.54 6.03 -3.39
N ALA A 103 -2.38 5.37 -3.42
CA ALA A 103 -1.43 5.51 -4.53
C ALA A 103 -2.04 5.11 -5.89
N ARG A 104 -3.05 4.23 -5.89
CA ARG A 104 -3.76 3.79 -7.11
C ARG A 104 -4.58 4.90 -7.75
N LEU A 105 -4.92 5.97 -7.02
CA LEU A 105 -5.53 7.16 -7.62
C LEU A 105 -4.56 7.89 -8.57
N PHE A 106 -3.26 7.80 -8.33
CA PHE A 106 -2.25 8.44 -9.17
C PHE A 106 -1.75 7.53 -10.30
N TYR A 107 -1.68 6.23 -10.03
CA TYR A 107 -1.30 5.20 -10.99
C TYR A 107 -2.20 3.97 -10.86
N PRO A 108 -3.32 3.91 -11.61
CA PRO A 108 -4.30 2.85 -11.46
C PRO A 108 -3.79 1.48 -11.86
N PHE A 109 -4.15 0.47 -11.06
CA PHE A 109 -4.00 -0.95 -11.39
C PHE A 109 -5.04 -1.76 -10.60
N PRO A 110 -5.50 -2.92 -11.11
CA PRO A 110 -6.44 -3.77 -10.39
C PRO A 110 -5.74 -4.58 -9.30
N LEU A 111 -6.50 -4.95 -8.27
CA LEU A 111 -6.15 -5.93 -7.24
C LEU A 111 -6.94 -7.24 -7.40
N THR A 112 -7.71 -7.41 -8.48
CA THR A 112 -8.39 -8.67 -8.81
C THR A 112 -7.39 -9.84 -8.83
N GLY A 113 -7.67 -10.90 -8.07
CA GLY A 113 -6.78 -12.05 -7.90
C GLY A 113 -5.74 -11.92 -6.79
N TYR A 114 -5.70 -10.79 -6.07
CA TYR A 114 -4.88 -10.60 -4.86
C TYR A 114 -5.77 -10.59 -3.60
N ASP A 115 -6.41 -11.73 -3.33
CA ASP A 115 -7.42 -11.87 -2.27
C ASP A 115 -6.87 -11.62 -0.86
N GLY A 116 -5.60 -11.94 -0.60
CA GLY A 116 -4.94 -11.65 0.67
C GLY A 116 -4.81 -10.16 0.91
N ILE A 117 -4.40 -9.40 -0.13
CA ILE A 117 -4.36 -7.92 -0.06
C ILE A 117 -5.76 -7.36 0.19
N LEU A 118 -6.77 -7.82 -0.56
CA LEU A 118 -8.15 -7.30 -0.43
C LEU A 118 -8.74 -7.56 0.96
N GLN A 119 -8.56 -8.77 1.49
CA GLN A 119 -9.02 -9.12 2.84
C GLN A 119 -8.29 -8.31 3.92
N TRP A 120 -6.98 -8.10 3.76
CA TRP A 120 -6.19 -7.28 4.67
C TRP A 120 -6.58 -5.80 4.62
N LEU A 121 -6.81 -5.22 3.44
CA LEU A 121 -7.32 -3.85 3.29
C LEU A 121 -8.68 -3.68 3.95
N LYS A 122 -9.60 -4.63 3.75
CA LYS A 122 -10.91 -4.65 4.44
C LYS A 122 -10.72 -4.65 5.95
N ARG A 123 -9.91 -5.55 6.49
CA ARG A 123 -9.60 -5.63 7.93
C ARG A 123 -9.02 -4.32 8.47
N CYS A 124 -8.05 -3.74 7.76
CA CYS A 124 -7.47 -2.45 8.12
C CYS A 124 -8.52 -1.32 8.14
N SER A 125 -9.44 -1.32 7.16
CA SER A 125 -10.48 -0.29 7.01
C SER A 125 -11.57 -0.34 8.09
N GLU A 126 -11.81 -1.50 8.69
CA GLU A 126 -12.86 -1.68 9.70
C GLU A 126 -12.46 -1.11 11.06
N ARG A 127 -11.17 -0.86 11.27
CA ARG A 127 -10.61 -0.34 12.52
C ARG A 127 -11.15 1.05 12.83
N PRO A 128 -11.50 1.35 14.10
CA PRO A 128 -11.97 2.68 14.50
C PRO A 128 -11.03 3.82 14.10
N ALA A 129 -9.71 3.61 14.20
CA ALA A 129 -8.72 4.59 13.81
C ALA A 129 -8.74 4.90 12.31
N TYR A 130 -9.02 3.91 11.46
CA TYR A 130 -9.15 4.13 10.02
C TYR A 130 -10.42 4.90 9.70
N LYS A 131 -11.56 4.51 10.28
CA LYS A 131 -12.83 5.23 10.13
C LYS A 131 -12.72 6.70 10.57
N ALA A 132 -12.02 6.98 11.67
CA ALA A 132 -11.76 8.33 12.13
C ALA A 132 -10.85 9.12 11.18
N LEU A 133 -9.87 8.46 10.54
CA LEU A 133 -9.07 9.07 9.49
C LEU A 133 -9.94 9.43 8.28
N ILE A 134 -10.84 8.56 7.84
CA ILE A 134 -11.80 8.87 6.76
C ILE A 134 -12.66 10.06 7.14
N GLU A 135 -13.28 10.04 8.32
CA GLU A 135 -14.18 11.10 8.77
C GLU A 135 -13.51 12.48 8.85
N LYS A 136 -12.25 12.52 9.27
CA LYS A 136 -11.51 13.79 9.49
C LYS A 136 -10.72 14.26 8.27
N GLY A 137 -10.20 13.31 7.48
CA GLY A 137 -9.20 13.58 6.44
C GLY A 137 -9.70 13.36 5.02
N GLU A 138 -10.78 12.58 4.83
CA GLU A 138 -11.26 12.21 3.49
C GLU A 138 -12.75 12.50 3.28
N LYS A 139 -13.47 12.90 4.33
CA LYS A 139 -14.87 13.30 4.24
C LYS A 139 -15.00 14.57 3.40
N GLY A 140 -15.71 14.47 2.28
CA GLY A 140 -15.92 15.58 1.34
C GLY A 140 -14.81 15.74 0.29
N GLU A 141 -13.89 14.78 0.21
CA GLU A 141 -12.87 14.75 -0.83
C GLU A 141 -13.47 14.34 -2.19
N ASP A 142 -13.21 15.12 -3.25
CA ASP A 142 -13.68 14.85 -4.62
C ASP A 142 -12.54 14.35 -5.54
N ARG A 143 -11.55 13.65 -4.97
CA ARG A 143 -10.39 13.11 -5.71
C ARG A 143 -10.65 11.73 -6.32
N GLY A 144 -11.90 11.28 -6.39
CA GLY A 144 -12.31 9.97 -6.91
C GLY A 144 -12.90 9.06 -5.84
N VAL A 145 -12.66 7.75 -5.94
CA VAL A 145 -13.23 6.80 -4.97
C VAL A 145 -12.34 6.68 -3.73
N VAL A 146 -12.87 7.17 -2.62
CA VAL A 146 -12.19 7.25 -1.33
C VAL A 146 -13.10 6.62 -0.23
N PRO A 147 -12.63 5.61 0.53
CA PRO A 147 -11.30 5.00 0.47
C PRO A 147 -11.08 4.11 -0.76
N THR A 148 -9.87 4.15 -1.31
CA THR A 148 -9.47 3.38 -2.51
C THR A 148 -9.07 1.95 -2.16
N ILE A 149 -10.02 1.14 -1.68
CA ILE A 149 -9.77 -0.23 -1.18
C ILE A 149 -10.45 -1.34 -2.00
N MET A 150 -11.06 -0.98 -3.13
CA MET A 150 -11.76 -1.90 -4.05
C MET A 150 -10.81 -2.73 -4.92
N ALA A 151 -11.33 -3.80 -5.53
CA ALA A 151 -10.55 -4.68 -6.42
C ALA A 151 -10.26 -4.02 -7.77
N GLU A 152 -11.22 -3.27 -8.31
CA GLU A 152 -11.13 -2.62 -9.60
C GLU A 152 -10.11 -1.47 -9.55
N ALA A 153 -9.43 -1.21 -10.66
CA ALA A 153 -8.59 -0.03 -10.78
C ALA A 153 -9.46 1.23 -10.64
N PRO A 154 -9.12 2.19 -9.76
CA PRO A 154 -9.88 3.41 -9.63
C PRO A 154 -9.68 4.31 -10.85
N THR A 155 -10.60 5.25 -11.07
CA THR A 155 -10.38 6.33 -12.03
C THR A 155 -9.19 7.17 -11.57
N PRO A 156 -8.21 7.45 -12.46
CA PRO A 156 -7.07 8.27 -12.10
C PRO A 156 -7.50 9.70 -11.76
N ILE A 157 -6.89 10.26 -10.71
CA ILE A 157 -7.19 11.59 -10.17
C ILE A 157 -6.98 12.72 -11.19
N TRP A 158 -6.08 12.52 -12.15
CA TRP A 158 -5.79 13.50 -13.21
C TRP A 158 -7.01 13.79 -14.09
N ASN A 159 -7.93 12.84 -14.25
CA ASN A 159 -9.16 13.02 -15.01
C ASN A 159 -10.18 13.90 -14.28
N ILE A 160 -10.01 14.10 -12.97
CA ILE A 160 -10.91 14.86 -12.12
C ILE A 160 -10.42 16.29 -11.95
N ILE A 161 -9.10 16.48 -11.78
CA ILE A 161 -8.47 17.80 -11.58
C ILE A 161 -8.42 18.64 -12.86
N GLN A 162 -8.50 18.03 -14.04
CA GLN A 162 -8.45 18.74 -15.32
C GLN A 162 -9.82 19.27 -15.82
N LYS A 163 -10.90 19.11 -15.02
CA LYS A 163 -12.21 19.71 -15.28
C LYS A 163 -12.34 21.04 -14.54
#